data_AF-D3T3P6-F1
#
_entry.id   AF-D3T3P6-F1
#
_cell.length_a   1.000
_cell.length_b   1.000
_cell.length_c   1.000
_cell.angle_alpha   90.00
_cell.angle_beta   90.00
_cell.angle_gamma   90.00
#
_symmetry.space_group_name_H-M   'P 1'
#
loop_
_entity.id
_entity.type
_entity.pdbx_description
1 polymer ?
#
loop_
_entity_poly.entity_id
_entity_poly.type
_entity_poly.pdbx_seq_one_letter_code
_entity_poly.pdbx_strand_id
1 'polypeptide(L)' 'MYDYNPYEQDYTFPHLKLARAYVPLQKYVSLYPPEEAIKKGTIFPELDMPYAGEKMR' A
#
# COMPACT_ATOMS: atom_id res chain seq x y z
N MET A 1 2.05 -30.46 -30.87
CA MET A 1 3.13 -30.66 -29.87
C MET A 1 3.41 -29.28 -29.33
N TYR A 2 2.79 -28.93 -28.20
CA TYR A 2 2.92 -27.59 -27.64
C TYR A 2 4.26 -27.47 -26.94
N ASP A 3 5.00 -26.41 -27.25
CA ASP A 3 6.23 -26.03 -26.58
C ASP A 3 5.90 -25.55 -25.16
N TYR A 4 5.73 -26.51 -24.24
CA TYR A 4 5.58 -26.23 -22.83
C TYR A 4 6.92 -25.75 -22.28
N ASN A 5 7.05 -24.43 -22.09
CA ASN A 5 8.22 -23.83 -21.44
C ASN A 5 7.93 -23.68 -19.94
N PRO A 6 8.50 -24.53 -19.06
CA PRO A 6 8.23 -24.50 -17.62
C PRO A 6 8.79 -23.27 -16.90
N TYR A 7 9.52 -22.39 -17.61
CA TYR A 7 10.12 -21.17 -17.05
C TYR A 7 9.32 -19.90 -17.34
N GLU A 8 8.29 -19.96 -18.18
CA GLU A 8 7.36 -18.85 -18.38
C GLU A 8 6.29 -18.88 -17.29
N GLN A 9 6.67 -18.41 -16.10
CA GLN A 9 5.69 -18.08 -15.06
C GLN A 9 5.15 -16.67 -15.36
N ASP A 10 3.89 -16.61 -15.77
CA ASP A 10 3.16 -15.37 -15.98
C ASP A 10 2.86 -14.72 -14.61
N TYR A 11 3.87 -14.07 -14.02
CA TYR A 11 3.81 -13.31 -12.76
C TYR A 11 3.08 -11.97 -12.92
N THR A 12 2.20 -11.87 -13.90
CA THR A 12 1.40 -10.68 -14.10
C THR A 12 0.37 -10.64 -12.96
N PHE A 13 0.62 -9.77 -11.99
CA PHE A 13 -0.33 -9.47 -10.92
C PHE A 13 -1.10 -8.19 -11.29
N PRO A 14 -2.17 -8.28 -12.12
CA PRO A 14 -2.85 -7.11 -12.71
C PRO A 14 -3.43 -6.15 -11.68
N HIS A 15 -3.54 -6.57 -10.42
CA HIS A 15 -4.13 -5.80 -9.33
C HIS A 15 -3.14 -5.42 -8.22
N LEU A 16 -1.85 -5.76 -8.35
CA LEU A 16 -0.84 -5.33 -7.37
C LEU A 16 -0.28 -3.96 -7.75
N LYS A 17 -0.28 -3.06 -6.78
CA LYS A 17 0.42 -1.77 -6.91
C LYS A 17 1.89 -2.00 -6.53
N LEU A 18 2.81 -1.43 -7.32
CA LEU A 18 4.23 -1.45 -7.00
C LEU A 18 4.49 -0.79 -5.63
N ALA A 19 5.51 -1.29 -4.93
CA ALA A 19 5.96 -0.69 -3.68
C ALA A 19 6.50 0.73 -3.92
N ARG A 20 6.25 1.63 -2.96
CA ARG A 20 6.77 3.00 -3.00
C ARG A 20 8.17 3.01 -2.39
N ALA A 21 9.20 3.19 -3.21
CA ALA A 21 10.60 3.25 -2.78
C ALA A 21 11.07 4.69 -2.47
N TYR A 22 10.22 5.48 -1.83
CA TYR A 22 10.53 6.86 -1.46
C TYR A 22 9.96 7.20 -0.09
N VAL A 23 10.63 8.12 0.61
CA VAL A 23 10.14 8.71 1.86
C VAL A 23 9.42 10.02 1.53
N PRO A 24 8.11 10.16 1.81
CA PRO A 24 7.42 11.42 1.58
C PRO A 24 7.98 12.52 2.50
N LEU A 25 8.06 13.75 2.00
CA LEU A 25 8.37 14.92 2.83
C LEU A 25 7.25 15.12 3.86
N GLN A 26 7.52 14.77 5.11
CA GLN A 26 6.55 14.86 6.19
C GLN A 26 6.54 16.29 6.77
N LYS A 27 5.40 16.96 6.65
CA LYS A 27 5.15 18.25 7.31
C LYS A 27 4.41 18.00 8.61
N TYR A 28 4.90 18.57 9.71
CA TYR A 28 4.18 18.55 10.96
C TYR A 28 2.96 19.48 10.87
N VAL A 29 1.75 18.92 10.96
CA VAL A 29 0.49 19.69 10.87
C VAL A 29 -0.32 19.57 12.16
N SER A 30 -0.68 18.35 12.54
CA SER A 30 -1.49 18.06 13.72
C SER A 30 -1.24 16.63 14.18
N LEU A 31 -1.75 16.29 15.37
CA LEU A 31 -1.64 14.95 15.95
C LEU A 31 -3.03 14.41 16.28
N TYR A 32 -3.22 13.11 16.05
CA TYR A 32 -4.35 12.40 16.62
C TYR A 32 -4.23 12.28 18.14
N PRO A 33 -5.36 12.24 18.87
CA PRO A 33 -5.37 11.77 20.25
C PRO A 33 -4.78 10.34 20.35
N PRO A 34 -4.10 9.98 21.45
CA PRO A 34 -3.44 8.68 21.58
C PRO A 34 -4.36 7.48 21.29
N GLU A 35 -5.61 7.53 21.73
CA GLU A 35 -6.59 6.47 21.52
C GLU A 35 -6.94 6.25 20.04
N GLU A 36 -6.89 7.30 19.23
CA GLU A 36 -7.13 7.24 17.79
C GLU A 36 -5.86 6.84 17.04
N ALA A 37 -4.71 7.39 17.44
CA ALA A 37 -3.42 7.08 16.84
C ALA A 37 -3.12 5.57 16.84
N ILE A 38 -3.43 4.88 17.95
CA ILE A 38 -3.25 3.42 18.07
C ILE A 38 -4.14 2.67 17.07
N LYS A 39 -5.39 3.12 16.88
CA LYS A 39 -6.33 2.48 15.94
C LYS A 39 -5.88 2.68 14.48
N LYS A 40 -5.25 3.81 14.18
CA LYS A 40 -4.76 4.17 12.84
C LYS A 40 -3.38 3.61 12.51
N GLY A 41 -2.57 3.28 13.52
CA GLY A 41 -1.17 2.87 13.35
C GLY A 41 -0.21 4.03 13.06
N THR A 42 -0.69 5.27 13.19
CA THR A 42 0.11 6.50 13.09
C THR A 42 -0.52 7.59 13.96
N ILE A 43 0.32 8.41 14.60
CA ILE A 43 -0.15 9.62 15.33
C ILE A 43 -0.37 10.81 14.39
N PHE A 44 0.20 10.74 13.19
CA PHE A 44 0.22 11.80 12.19
C PHE A 44 -0.92 11.58 11.19
N PRO A 45 -1.94 12.46 11.14
CA PRO A 45 -3.06 12.36 10.20
C PRO A 45 -2.62 12.36 8.74
N GLU A 46 -1.54 13.06 8.40
CA GLU A 46 -1.00 13.10 7.04
C GLU A 46 -0.37 11.77 6.59
N LEU A 47 -0.08 10.87 7.53
CA LEU A 47 0.43 9.52 7.26
C LEU A 47 -0.67 8.46 7.34
N ASP A 48 -1.90 8.81 7.76
CA ASP A 48 -3.04 7.88 7.78
C ASP A 48 -3.50 7.61 6.34
N MET A 49 -2.79 6.71 5.68
CA MET A 49 -3.10 6.25 4.33
C MET A 49 -3.90 4.95 4.44
N PRO A 50 -5.25 5.00 4.37
CA PRO A 50 -6.01 3.79 4.17
C PRO A 50 -5.60 3.26 2.81
N TYR A 51 -4.84 2.16 2.80
CA TYR A 51 -4.71 1.33 1.62
C TYR A 51 -6.11 0.75 1.38
N ALA A 52 -6.95 1.53 0.71
CA ALA A 52 -8.16 1.02 0.11
C ALA A 52 -7.67 0.01 -0.91
N GLY A 53 -7.61 -1.27 -0.51
CA GLY A 53 -7.78 -2.34 -1.46
C GLY A 53 -9.01 -1.94 -2.25
N GLU A 54 -8.82 -1.61 -3.52
CA GLU A 54 -9.92 -1.24 -4.39
C GLU A 54 -10.98 -2.30 -4.17
N LYS A 55 -12.13 -1.91 -3.59
CA LYS A 55 -13.28 -2.80 -3.59
C LYS A 55 -13.49 -3.09 -5.07
N MET A 56 -13.19 -4.32 -5.50
CA MET A 56 -13.54 -4.81 -6.83
C MET A 56 -15.01 -4.44 -7.05
N ARG A 57 -15.24 -3.46 -7.92
CA ARG A 57 -16.57 -3.16 -8.46
C ARG A 57 -16.78 -4.02 -9.68
#